data_AF-A0A535C4T7-F1
#
_entry.id   AF-A0A535C4T7-F1
#
_cell.length_a   1.000
_cell.length_b   1.000
_cell.length_c   1.000
_cell.angle_alpha   90.00
_cell.angle_beta   90.00
_cell.angle_gamma   90.00
#
_symmetry.space_group_name_H-M   'P 1'
#
loop_
_entity.id
_entity.type
_entity.pdbx_description
1 polymer ?
#
loop_
_entity_poly.entity_id
_entity_poly.type
_entity_poly.pdbx_seq_one_letter_code
_entity_poly.pdbx_strand_id
1 'polypeptide(L)'
;MHKVKLESVRRKSGGRIHLTPKVPRSGPVTTLCSQTLADGSYAAVDAEPDCANCIRRSKDQARISGAFFAQEEGSELLRLSLEQARARKPDLRVLPRPGAAKERPVVWPAPKPPAETVPDRVGELVTRGFKPSGEGV
;
A
#
# COMPACT_ATOMS: atom_id res chain seq x y z
N MET A 1 1.93 21.69 11.01
CA MET A 1 2.03 20.23 10.87
C MET A 1 1.61 19.59 12.19
N HIS A 2 0.46 18.92 12.24
CA HIS A 2 0.05 18.18 13.43
C HIS A 2 0.90 16.91 13.54
N LYS A 3 1.62 16.73 14.65
CA LYS A 3 2.36 15.49 14.93
C LYS A 3 1.36 14.45 15.44
N VAL A 4 1.18 13.36 14.69
CA VAL A 4 0.36 12.22 15.13
C VAL A 4 1.06 11.56 16.33
N LYS A 5 0.36 11.45 17.46
CA LYS A 5 0.87 10.74 18.64
C LYS A 5 0.69 9.24 18.39
N LEU A 6 1.79 8.49 18.40
CA LEU A 6 1.76 7.04 18.28
C LEU A 6 1.61 6.42 19.67
N GLU A 7 0.87 5.32 19.74
CA GLU A 7 0.63 4.57 20.97
C GLU A 7 1.41 3.26 20.96
N SER A 8 1.93 2.89 22.12
CA SER A 8 2.68 1.65 22.31
C SER A 8 1.73 0.53 22.73
N VAL A 9 1.84 -0.62 22.05
CA VAL A 9 1.06 -1.82 22.36
C VAL A 9 1.97 -3.03 22.54
N ARG A 10 1.60 -3.90 23.46
CA ARG A 10 2.28 -5.18 23.70
C ARG A 10 1.27 -6.31 23.72
N ARG A 11 1.67 -7.49 23.23
CA ARG A 11 0.85 -8.71 23.40
C ARG A 11 0.73 -9.06 24.89
N LYS A 12 -0.45 -9.53 25.33
CA LYS A 12 -0.67 -9.97 26.71
C LYS A 12 0.14 -11.21 27.05
N SER A 13 0.46 -12.04 26.06
CA SER A 13 1.39 -13.17 26.18
C SER A 13 2.84 -12.74 26.44
N GLY A 14 3.13 -11.44 26.48
CA GLY A 14 4.49 -10.90 26.50
C GLY A 14 5.09 -10.74 25.11
N GLY A 15 6.31 -10.21 25.08
CA GLY A 15 7.09 -9.94 23.88
C GLY A 15 7.35 -8.46 23.64
N ARG A 16 7.72 -8.13 22.40
CA ARG A 16 8.14 -6.78 21.98
C ARG A 16 7.00 -5.78 22.04
N ILE A 17 7.35 -4.53 22.30
CA ILE A 17 6.44 -3.39 22.21
C ILE A 17 6.43 -2.86 20.77
N HIS A 18 5.23 -2.71 20.22
CA HIS A 18 4.97 -2.24 18.86
C HIS A 18 4.29 -0.88 18.91
N LEU A 19 4.43 -0.10 17.83
CA LEU A 19 3.70 1.17 17.68
C LEU A 19 2.46 0.97 16.83
N THR A 20 1.39 1.65 17.21
CA THR A 20 0.17 1.81 16.42
C THR A 20 -0.23 3.30 16.37
N PRO A 21 -0.87 3.77 15.29
CA PRO A 21 -1.41 5.13 15.25
C PRO A 21 -2.45 5.41 16.33
N LYS A 22 -3.27 4.41 16.67
CA LYS A 22 -4.31 4.50 17.69
C LYS A 22 -4.65 3.10 18.22
N VAL A 23 -4.89 2.99 19.52
CA VAL A 23 -5.46 1.79 20.14
C VAL A 23 -6.98 1.91 20.16
N PRO A 24 -7.72 1.03 19.46
CA PRO A 24 -9.18 1.06 19.48
C PRO A 24 -9.70 0.58 20.85
N ARG A 25 -10.94 0.95 21.20
CA ARG A 25 -11.56 0.51 22.47
C ARG A 25 -11.88 -0.99 22.47
N SER A 26 -12.17 -1.55 21.29
CA SER A 26 -12.45 -2.95 21.03
C SER A 26 -12.03 -3.28 19.60
N GLY A 27 -11.74 -4.54 19.32
CA GLY A 27 -11.34 -5.00 17.99
C GLY A 27 -9.83 -5.11 17.78
N PRO A 28 -9.42 -5.58 16.59
CA PRO A 28 -8.02 -5.81 16.28
C PRO A 28 -7.26 -4.49 16.08
N VAL A 29 -5.99 -4.48 16.45
CA VAL A 29 -5.09 -3.34 16.20
C VAL A 29 -4.03 -3.70 15.17
N THR A 30 -3.82 -2.82 14.20
CA THR A 30 -2.77 -2.97 13.18
C THR A 30 -1.58 -2.08 13.53
N THR A 31 -0.45 -2.70 13.82
CA THR A 31 0.80 -2.01 14.17
C THR A 31 1.53 -1.47 12.93
N LEU A 32 2.45 -0.52 13.13
CA LEU A 32 3.26 0.05 12.04
C LEU A 32 4.16 -0.98 11.33
N CYS A 33 4.51 -2.08 11.99
CA CYS A 33 5.20 -3.20 11.35
C CYS A 33 4.26 -4.15 10.59
N SER A 34 3.01 -3.74 10.35
CA SER A 34 2.00 -4.51 9.60
C SER A 34 1.59 -5.81 10.30
N GLN A 35 1.72 -5.89 11.62
CA GLN A 35 1.16 -6.99 12.41
C GLN A 35 -0.20 -6.60 12.94
N THR A 36 -1.18 -7.49 12.76
CA THR A 36 -2.51 -7.37 13.37
C THR A 36 -2.55 -8.18 14.65
N LEU A 37 -2.90 -7.52 15.76
CA LEU A 37 -3.14 -8.17 17.05
C LEU A 37 -4.65 -8.28 17.24
N ALA A 38 -5.14 -9.49 17.52
CA ALA A 38 -6.56 -9.76 17.73
C ALA A 38 -7.08 -9.04 18.98
N ASP A 39 -8.39 -8.80 19.03
CA ASP A 39 -9.03 -8.22 20.21
C ASP A 39 -8.71 -9.04 21.48
N GLY A 40 -8.48 -8.33 22.58
CA GLY A 40 -8.11 -8.93 23.86
C GLY A 40 -6.71 -9.56 23.92
N SER A 41 -5.98 -9.68 22.81
CA SER A 41 -4.63 -10.27 22.76
C SER A 41 -3.48 -9.28 23.05
N TYR A 42 -3.81 -7.99 23.12
CA TYR A 42 -2.87 -6.91 23.35
C TYR A 42 -3.31 -5.98 24.48
N ALA A 43 -2.38 -5.16 24.96
CA ALA A 43 -2.63 -4.08 25.90
C ALA A 43 -1.84 -2.84 25.45
N ALA A 44 -2.46 -1.66 25.63
CA ALA A 44 -1.73 -0.40 25.55
C ALA A 44 -0.74 -0.32 26.72
N VAL A 45 0.47 0.15 26.44
CA VAL A 45 1.54 0.32 27.43
C VAL A 45 2.16 1.69 27.26
N ASP A 46 2.62 2.31 28.35
CA ASP A 46 3.31 3.61 28.30
C ASP A 46 4.83 3.47 28.07
N ALA A 47 5.32 2.25 27.89
CA ALA A 47 6.73 1.97 27.65
C ALA A 47 7.16 2.26 26.21
N GLU A 48 8.46 2.50 26.04
CA GLU A 48 9.05 2.75 24.73
C GLU A 48 8.93 1.53 23.80
N PRO A 49 8.81 1.74 22.48
CA PRO A 49 8.70 0.65 21.53
C PRO A 49 10.02 -0.07 21.30
N ASP A 50 10.04 -1.39 21.44
CA ASP A 50 11.22 -2.23 21.18
C ASP A 50 11.32 -2.71 19.72
N CYS A 51 10.22 -2.60 18.96
CA CYS A 51 10.18 -3.11 17.59
C CYS A 51 10.94 -2.18 16.63
N ALA A 52 12.14 -2.58 16.19
CA ALA A 52 12.98 -1.82 15.25
C ALA A 52 12.24 -1.38 13.96
N ASN A 53 11.34 -2.21 13.42
CA ASN A 53 10.53 -1.85 12.25
C ASN A 53 9.52 -0.74 12.57
N CYS A 54 8.91 -0.76 13.75
CA CYS A 54 8.00 0.31 14.20
C CYS A 54 8.77 1.62 14.40
N ILE A 55 9.94 1.57 15.04
CA ILE A 55 10.80 2.75 15.25
C ILE A 55 11.23 3.36 13.92
N ARG A 56 11.63 2.54 12.93
CA ARG A 56 12.02 3.05 11.61
C ARG A 56 10.85 3.71 10.87
N ARG A 57 9.66 3.09 10.96
CA ARG A 57 8.46 3.55 10.25
C ARG A 57 7.71 4.69 10.95
N SER A 58 8.04 5.00 12.21
CA SER A 58 7.40 6.09 12.97
C SER A 58 7.67 7.49 12.42
N LYS A 59 8.66 7.63 11.53
CA LYS A 59 9.00 8.90 10.86
C LYS A 59 8.33 9.06 9.49
N ASP A 60 7.73 8.00 8.96
CA ASP A 60 7.13 7.98 7.63
C ASP A 60 5.62 8.26 7.71
N GLN A 61 5.21 9.44 7.28
CA GLN A 61 3.81 9.86 7.32
C GLN A 61 2.89 8.99 6.46
N ALA A 62 3.37 8.48 5.31
CA ALA A 62 2.56 7.65 4.44
C ALA A 62 2.28 6.28 5.08
N ARG A 63 3.21 5.77 5.88
CA ARG A 63 3.03 4.52 6.64
C ARG A 63 2.10 4.70 7.83
N ILE A 64 2.20 5.84 8.53
CA ILE A 64 1.32 6.16 9.65
C ILE A 64 -0.13 6.29 9.17
N SER A 65 -0.35 7.04 8.08
CA SER A 65 -1.70 7.17 7.51
C SER A 65 -2.24 5.83 7.03
N GLY A 66 -1.45 5.04 6.31
CA GLY A 66 -1.85 3.71 5.86
C GLY A 66 -2.22 2.75 6.99
N ALA A 67 -1.48 2.77 8.11
CA ALA A 67 -1.81 1.97 9.28
C ALA A 67 -3.11 2.42 9.96
N PHE A 68 -3.41 3.72 9.96
CA PHE A 68 -4.66 4.27 10.48
C PHE A 68 -5.86 3.82 9.64
N PHE A 69 -5.73 3.82 8.31
CA PHE A 69 -6.77 3.34 7.39
C PHE A 69 -6.98 1.82 7.40
N ALA A 70 -5.97 1.06 7.82
CA ALA A 70 -6.09 -0.39 7.98
C ALA A 70 -6.86 -0.80 9.25
N GLN A 71 -7.27 0.16 10.08
CA GLN A 71 -8.17 -0.05 11.22
C GLN A 71 -9.61 0.28 10.81
N GLU A 72 -10.59 -0.34 11.48
CA GLU A 72 -12.03 -0.13 11.24
C GLU A 72 -12.38 1.36 11.21
N GLU A 73 -11.90 2.13 12.20
CA GLU A 73 -12.21 3.57 12.31
C GLU A 73 -11.63 4.41 11.16
N GLY A 74 -10.47 4.03 10.62
CA GLY A 74 -9.89 4.73 9.47
C GLY A 74 -10.68 4.47 8.20
N SER A 75 -11.16 3.23 8.03
CA SER A 75 -12.03 2.86 6.90
C SER A 75 -13.39 3.58 6.96
N GLU A 76 -13.94 3.74 8.17
CA GLU A 76 -15.18 4.47 8.41
C GLU A 76 -15.03 5.96 8.09
N LEU A 77 -13.92 6.58 8.51
CA LEU A 77 -13.62 7.97 8.18
C LEU A 77 -13.49 8.20 6.67
N LEU A 78 -12.85 7.27 5.95
CA LEU A 78 -12.81 7.32 4.49
C LEU A 78 -14.22 7.21 3.90
N ARG A 79 -15.05 6.30 4.43
CA ARG A 79 -16.43 6.11 3.98
C ARG A 79 -17.25 7.39 4.13
N LEU A 80 -17.20 8.02 5.30
CA LEU A 80 -17.89 9.28 5.58
C LEU A 80 -17.39 10.43 4.69
N SER A 81 -16.08 10.50 4.44
CA SER A 81 -15.50 11.49 3.53
C SER A 81 -15.99 11.32 2.09
N LEU A 82 -16.07 10.07 1.62
CA LEU A 82 -16.62 9.77 0.29
C LEU A 82 -18.12 10.04 0.18
N GLU A 83 -18.90 9.78 1.23
CA GLU A 83 -20.32 10.14 1.29
C GLU A 83 -20.52 11.67 1.19
N GLN A 84 -19.72 12.46 1.92
CA GLN A 84 -19.74 13.92 1.82
C GLN A 84 -19.29 14.41 0.44
N ALA A 85 -18.27 13.80 -0.16
CA ALA A 85 -17.80 14.14 -1.50
C ALA A 85 -18.85 13.82 -2.58
N ARG A 86 -19.62 12.74 -2.42
CA ARG A 86 -20.75 12.41 -3.30
C ARG A 86 -21.92 13.37 -3.14
N ALA A 87 -22.20 13.82 -1.92
CA ALA A 87 -23.25 14.80 -1.65
C ALA A 87 -22.92 16.20 -2.21
N ARG A 88 -21.63 16.56 -2.24
CA ARG A 88 -21.15 17.73 -2.99
C ARG A 88 -21.18 17.42 -4.48
N LYS A 89 -22.21 17.86 -5.20
CA LYS A 89 -22.16 17.92 -6.67
C LYS A 89 -20.87 18.64 -7.08
N PRO A 90 -19.96 18.01 -7.84
CA PRO A 90 -18.78 18.70 -8.32
C PRO A 90 -19.26 19.83 -9.24
N ASP A 91 -18.84 21.06 -8.93
CA ASP A 91 -19.06 22.19 -9.83
C ASP A 91 -18.10 22.02 -11.02
N LEU A 92 -18.54 21.25 -12.02
CA LEU A 92 -17.79 20.96 -13.25
C LEU A 92 -17.46 22.22 -14.06
N ARG A 93 -17.92 23.40 -13.65
CA ARG A 93 -17.62 24.70 -14.27
C ARG A 93 -16.23 25.24 -13.94
N VAL A 94 -15.52 24.67 -12.95
CA VAL A 94 -14.20 25.15 -12.49
C VAL A 94 -13.05 24.23 -12.94
N LEU A 95 -13.30 23.24 -13.79
CA LEU A 95 -12.21 22.68 -14.58
C LEU A 95 -11.80 23.77 -15.58
N PRO A 96 -10.55 24.28 -15.58
CA PRO A 96 -10.09 25.08 -16.70
C PRO A 96 -10.26 24.20 -17.92
N ARG A 97 -11.23 24.55 -18.78
CA ARG A 97 -11.31 23.97 -20.13
C ARG A 97 -9.90 24.08 -20.68
N PRO A 98 -9.22 22.97 -21.02
CA PRO A 98 -8.05 23.10 -21.86
C PRO A 98 -8.57 23.87 -23.07
N GLY A 99 -8.06 25.08 -23.26
CA GLY A 99 -8.41 25.88 -24.43
C GLY A 99 -8.26 24.98 -25.65
N ALA A 100 -9.09 25.21 -26.65
CA ALA A 100 -9.12 24.52 -27.93
C ALA A 100 -7.79 24.67 -28.72
N ALA A 101 -6.69 24.20 -28.14
CA ALA A 101 -5.45 23.91 -28.82
C ALA A 101 -5.72 22.60 -29.55
N LYS A 102 -6.10 22.74 -30.83
CA LYS A 102 -6.20 21.68 -31.85
C LYS A 102 -5.49 20.40 -31.39
N GLU A 103 -6.28 19.38 -31.06
CA GLU A 103 -5.78 18.01 -30.94
C GLU A 103 -5.05 17.69 -32.24
N ARG A 104 -3.72 17.77 -32.20
CA ARG A 104 -2.92 17.13 -33.23
C ARG A 104 -3.09 15.63 -32.97
N PRO A 105 -3.57 14.85 -33.95
CA PRO A 105 -3.65 13.41 -33.79
C PRO A 105 -2.26 12.89 -33.43
N VAL A 106 -2.17 12.23 -32.28
CA VAL A 106 -0.94 11.54 -31.87
C VAL A 106 -0.74 10.40 -32.86
N VAL A 107 0.16 10.61 -33.81
CA VAL A 107 0.60 9.57 -34.74
C VAL A 107 1.52 8.65 -33.94
N TRP A 108 0.96 7.52 -33.52
CA TRP A 108 1.75 6.44 -32.94
C TRP A 108 2.71 5.90 -34.02
N PRO A 109 4.03 5.87 -33.78
CA PRO A 109 4.94 5.22 -34.71
C PRO A 109 4.56 3.74 -34.80
N ALA A 110 4.52 3.21 -36.02
CA ALA A 110 4.23 1.80 -36.25
C ALA A 110 5.21 0.94 -35.42
N PRO A 111 4.72 -0.10 -34.72
CA PRO A 111 5.59 -0.98 -33.95
C PRO A 111 6.65 -1.57 -34.89
N LYS A 112 7.92 -1.33 -34.55
CA LYS A 112 9.05 -1.90 -35.30
C LYS A 112 8.91 -3.43 -35.25
N PRO A 113 8.86 -4.13 -36.39
CA PRO A 113 8.79 -5.58 -36.37
C PRO A 113 10.00 -6.13 -35.59
N PRO A 114 9.80 -7.17 -34.75
CA PRO A 114 10.89 -7.80 -34.04
C PRO A 114 11.94 -8.25 -35.06
N ALA A 115 13.21 -8.02 -34.75
CA ALA A 115 14.29 -8.47 -35.62
C ALA A 115 14.14 -9.97 -35.85
N GLU A 116 13.95 -10.36 -37.11
CA GLU A 116 14.02 -11.75 -37.54
C GLU A 116 15.45 -12.22 -37.26
N THR A 117 15.62 -12.88 -36.12
CA THR A 117 16.81 -13.63 -35.81
C THR A 117 16.66 -14.93 -36.58
N VAL A 118 17.06 -14.90 -37.85
CA VAL A 118 17.22 -16.11 -38.65
C VAL A 118 18.41 -16.86 -38.03
N PRO A 119 18.22 -18.04 -37.42
CA PRO A 119 19.33 -18.80 -36.90
C PRO A 119 20.18 -19.34 -38.08
N ASP A 120 21.49 -19.10 -38.04
CA ASP A 120 22.42 -19.44 -39.12
C ASP A 120 22.53 -20.95 -39.44
N ARG A 121 21.97 -21.83 -38.60
CA ARG A 121 22.00 -23.28 -38.81
C ARG A 121 20.70 -23.94 -38.38
N VAL A 122 20.17 -24.78 -39.27
CA VAL A 122 19.05 -25.68 -38.99
C VAL A 122 19.49 -26.68 -37.92
N GLY A 123 18.92 -26.60 -36.72
CA GLY A 123 19.11 -27.61 -35.68
C GLY A 123 19.03 -27.15 -34.22
N GLU A 124 19.13 -25.86 -33.90
CA GLU A 124 19.03 -25.42 -32.50
C GLU A 124 17.61 -24.95 -32.13
N LEU A 125 16.90 -25.79 -31.38
CA LEU A 125 15.71 -25.40 -30.64
C LEU A 125 16.12 -24.52 -29.46
N VAL A 126 16.08 -23.20 -29.67
CA VAL A 126 16.31 -22.22 -28.59
C VAL A 126 15.08 -22.20 -27.69
N THR A 127 15.14 -22.92 -26.56
CA THR A 127 14.12 -22.82 -25.52
C THR A 127 14.35 -21.53 -24.73
N ARG A 128 13.47 -20.54 -24.93
CA ARG A 128 13.49 -19.31 -24.11
C ARG A 128 13.09 -19.64 -22.67
N GLY A 129 14.09 -19.93 -21.83
CA GLY A 129 13.94 -19.91 -20.38
C GLY A 129 13.09 -21.02 -19.77
N PHE A 130 12.99 -22.19 -20.41
CA PHE A 130 12.32 -23.33 -19.79
C PHE A 130 13.19 -23.89 -18.64
N LYS A 131 12.75 -23.70 -17.39
CA LYS A 131 13.36 -24.35 -16.23
C LYS A 131 12.84 -25.79 -16.19
N PRO A 132 13.69 -26.83 -16.29
CA PRO A 132 13.24 -28.18 -16.06
C PRO A 132 12.91 -28.32 -14.57
N SER A 133 11.62 -28.49 -14.26
CA SER A 133 11.20 -28.96 -12.95
C SER A 133 11.68 -30.40 -12.84
N GLY A 134 12.63 -30.65 -11.94
CA GLY A 134 13.10 -32.00 -11.67
C GLY A 134 11.99 -32.85 -11.06
N GLU A 135 11.89 -34.09 -11.54
CA GLU A 135 11.42 -35.22 -10.76
C GLU A 135 12.14 -36.45 -11.30
N GLY A 136 12.85 -37.13 -10.41
CA GLY A 136 13.59 -38.34 -10.75
C GLY A 136 12.64 -39.53 -10.93
N VAL A 137 13.01 -40.41 -11.85
CA VAL A 137 13.02 -41.88 -11.70
C VAL A 137 14.20 -42.38 -12.53
#